data_AF-A0A9Q6I7Y8-F1
#
_entry.id   AF-A0A9Q6I7Y8-F1
#
_cell.length_a   1.000
_cell.length_b   1.000
_cell.length_c   1.000
_cell.angle_alpha   90.00
_cell.angle_beta   90.00
_cell.angle_gamma   90.00
#
_symmetry.space_group_name_H-M   'P 1'
#
loop_
_entity.id
_entity.type
_entity.pdbx_description
1 polymer ?
#
loop_
_entity_poly.entity_id
_entity_poly.type
_entity_poly.pdbx_seq_one_letter_code
_entity_poly.pdbx_strand_id
1 'polypeptide(L)'
;MQNLTEGVSSQALLDIANAMLREHDDFIAGMEATAVSQQGDVLVFKGPYFLDAEGLPTAKTTAVFNLFKHLAVLLSPRYHLV
;
A
#
# COMPACT_ATOMS: atom_id res chain seq x y z
N MET A 1 15.74 -13.76 15.61
CA MET A 1 14.67 -14.61 15.07
C MET A 1 14.58 -14.29 13.59
N GLN A 2 14.79 -15.27 12.70
CA GLN A 2 14.42 -15.10 11.30
C GLN A 2 12.89 -15.15 11.29
N ASN A 3 12.22 -14.00 11.19
CA ASN A 3 10.79 -13.98 10.90
C ASN A 3 10.67 -14.48 9.46
N LEU A 4 10.32 -15.76 9.27
CA LEU A 4 9.94 -16.24 7.96
C LEU A 4 8.63 -15.54 7.59
N THR A 5 8.69 -14.65 6.61
CA THR A 5 7.51 -14.09 5.97
C THR A 5 6.85 -15.14 5.07
N GLU A 6 5.55 -15.03 4.86
CA GLU A 6 4.77 -15.91 3.98
C GLU A 6 4.85 -15.43 2.53
N GLY A 7 5.11 -16.35 1.60
CA GLY A 7 5.14 -16.06 0.17
C GLY A 7 3.73 -15.80 -0.36
N VAL A 8 3.52 -14.68 -1.03
CA VAL A 8 2.20 -14.26 -1.54
C VAL A 8 2.32 -13.70 -2.96
N SER A 9 1.33 -13.99 -3.80
CA SER A 9 1.25 -13.38 -5.13
C SER A 9 0.89 -11.89 -5.02
N SER A 10 1.33 -11.09 -5.99
CA SER A 10 0.99 -9.66 -6.05
C SER A 10 -0.53 -9.42 -6.00
N GLN A 11 -1.33 -10.24 -6.68
CA GLN A 11 -2.79 -10.08 -6.71
C GLN A 11 -3.41 -10.32 -5.33
N ALA A 12 -3.06 -11.43 -4.66
CA ALA A 12 -3.60 -11.73 -3.34
C ALA A 12 -3.21 -10.65 -2.30
N LEU A 13 -1.98 -10.13 -2.40
CA LEU A 13 -1.53 -9.06 -1.52
C LEU A 13 -2.25 -7.73 -1.78
N LEU A 14 -2.58 -7.42 -3.04
CA LEU A 14 -3.40 -6.27 -3.40
C LEU A 14 -4.83 -6.42 -2.87
N ASP A 15 -5.42 -7.61 -2.91
CA ASP A 15 -6.75 -7.87 -2.36
C ASP A 15 -6.78 -7.63 -0.84
N ILE A 16 -5.78 -8.15 -0.12
CA ILE A 16 -5.60 -7.90 1.32
C ILE A 16 -5.42 -6.40 1.59
N ALA A 17 -4.53 -5.75 0.86
CA ALA A 17 -4.24 -4.33 1.01
C ALA A 17 -5.49 -3.47 0.81
N ASN A 18 -6.27 -3.75 -0.24
CA ASN A 18 -7.48 -3.00 -0.56
C ASN A 18 -8.62 -3.25 0.42
N ALA A 19 -8.71 -4.44 1.03
CA ALA A 19 -9.61 -4.67 2.15
C ALA A 19 -9.22 -3.80 3.36
N MET A 20 -7.93 -3.80 3.74
CA MET A 20 -7.43 -2.97 4.85
C MET A 20 -7.60 -1.47 4.62
N LEU A 21 -7.40 -0.99 3.39
CA LEU A 21 -7.60 0.42 3.06
C LEU A 21 -9.04 0.87 3.31
N ARG A 22 -10.03 0.07 2.92
CA ARG A 22 -11.45 0.40 3.08
C ARG A 22 -11.90 0.47 4.54
N GLU A 23 -11.19 -0.21 5.44
CA GLU A 23 -11.44 -0.22 6.88
C GLU A 23 -10.67 0.87 7.64
N HIS A 24 -9.75 1.58 6.98
CA HIS A 24 -8.93 2.60 7.63
C HIS A 24 -9.70 3.92 7.80
N ASP A 25 -9.60 4.55 8.98
CA ASP A 25 -10.34 5.78 9.31
C ASP A 25 -10.07 6.93 8.32
N ASP A 26 -8.83 7.06 7.87
CA ASP A 26 -8.41 8.05 6.87
C ASP A 26 -8.70 7.64 5.40
N PHE A 27 -9.55 6.64 5.15
CA PHE A 27 -9.88 6.23 3.78
C PHE A 27 -10.46 7.38 2.95
N ILE A 28 -9.98 7.52 1.72
CA ILE A 28 -10.47 8.53 0.77
C ILE A 28 -11.10 7.87 -0.45
N ALA A 29 -12.20 8.44 -0.94
CA ALA A 29 -12.90 7.92 -2.10
C ALA A 29 -11.99 7.88 -3.34
N GLY A 30 -12.04 6.75 -4.05
CA GLY A 30 -11.18 6.47 -5.22
C GLY A 30 -9.78 5.96 -4.88
N MET A 31 -9.47 5.74 -3.59
CA MET A 31 -8.20 5.13 -3.18
C MET A 31 -8.21 3.63 -3.40
N GLU A 32 -7.16 3.14 -4.06
CA GLU A 32 -6.93 1.72 -4.30
C GLU A 32 -5.42 1.46 -4.51
N ALA A 33 -4.89 0.40 -3.93
CA ALA A 33 -3.60 -0.14 -4.31
C ALA A 33 -3.77 -0.93 -5.61
N THR A 34 -3.10 -0.50 -6.68
CA THR A 34 -3.19 -1.12 -8.02
C THR A 34 -1.93 -1.89 -8.40
N ALA A 35 -0.82 -1.65 -7.70
CA ALA A 35 0.39 -2.42 -7.86
C ALA A 35 1.17 -2.51 -6.55
N VAL A 36 1.90 -3.61 -6.41
CA VAL A 36 2.84 -3.84 -5.31
C VAL A 36 4.16 -4.35 -5.88
N SER A 37 5.25 -3.85 -5.34
CA SER A 37 6.61 -4.31 -5.64
C SER A 37 7.35 -4.51 -4.33
N GLN A 38 8.41 -5.31 -4.33
CA GLN A 38 9.22 -5.54 -3.13
C GLN A 38 10.63 -4.98 -3.33
N GLN A 39 11.12 -4.21 -2.35
CA GLN A 39 12.47 -3.65 -2.29
C GLN A 39 13.15 -4.14 -1.02
N GLY A 40 14.00 -5.16 -1.15
CA GLY A 40 14.54 -5.88 0.00
C GLY A 40 13.41 -6.52 0.81
N ASP A 41 13.30 -6.14 2.09
CA ASP A 41 12.28 -6.64 3.00
C ASP A 41 11.04 -5.73 3.08
N VAL A 42 10.93 -4.72 2.20
CA VAL A 42 9.84 -3.74 2.24
C VAL A 42 8.93 -3.87 1.02
N LEU A 43 7.63 -4.00 1.26
CA LEU A 43 6.58 -3.91 0.25
C LEU A 43 6.28 -2.45 -0.07
N VAL A 44 6.23 -2.13 -1.36
CA VAL A 44 5.98 -0.79 -1.89
C VAL A 44 4.70 -0.83 -2.72
N PHE A 45 3.65 -0.23 -2.17
CA PHE A 45 2.34 -0.10 -2.82
C PHE A 45 2.27 1.15 -3.69
N LYS A 46 1.52 1.06 -4.79
CA LYS A 46 1.26 2.15 -5.74
C LYS A 46 -0.22 2.22 -6.07
N GLY A 47 -0.66 3.41 -6.44
CA GLY A 47 -2.04 3.71 -6.83
C GLY A 47 -2.20 5.20 -7.14
N PRO A 48 -3.43 5.73 -7.12
CA PRO A 48 -3.70 7.12 -7.44
C PRO A 48 -3.08 8.08 -6.42
N TYR A 49 -2.38 9.12 -6.88
CA TYR A 49 -1.70 10.10 -6.02
C TYR A 49 -2.53 11.36 -5.72
N PHE A 50 -3.68 11.54 -6.38
CA PHE A 50 -4.56 12.71 -6.24
C PHE A 50 -3.81 14.05 -6.33
N LEU A 51 -3.01 14.19 -7.38
CA LEU A 51 -2.31 15.43 -7.72
C LEU A 51 -3.31 16.46 -8.29
N ASP A 52 -2.94 17.73 -8.24
CA ASP A 52 -3.71 18.78 -8.90
C ASP A 52 -3.46 18.81 -10.43
N ALA A 53 -4.05 19.78 -11.11
CA ALA A 53 -3.94 19.94 -12.56
C ALA A 53 -2.51 20.22 -13.05
N GLU A 54 -1.64 20.72 -12.17
CA GLU A 54 -0.23 21.00 -12.45
C GLU A 54 0.68 19.82 -12.06
N GLY A 55 0.10 18.73 -11.53
CA GLY A 55 0.81 17.54 -11.08
C GLY A 55 1.47 17.71 -9.71
N LEU A 56 1.05 18.69 -8.91
CA LEU A 56 1.61 18.94 -7.59
C LEU A 56 0.87 18.15 -6.50
N PRO A 57 1.56 17.75 -5.42
CA PRO A 57 0.93 17.09 -4.27
C PRO A 57 -0.14 17.97 -3.62
N THR A 58 -1.26 17.35 -3.26
CA THR A 58 -2.34 17.97 -2.49
C THR A 58 -2.42 17.36 -1.08
N ALA A 59 -3.32 17.86 -0.23
CA ALA A 59 -3.60 17.22 1.06
C ALA A 59 -4.05 15.75 0.91
N LYS A 60 -4.73 15.41 -0.19
CA LYS A 60 -5.11 14.01 -0.50
C LYS A 60 -3.88 13.16 -0.82
N THR A 61 -2.88 13.73 -1.47
CA THR A 61 -1.60 13.05 -1.74
C THR A 61 -0.91 12.65 -0.44
N THR A 62 -0.91 13.51 0.58
CA THR A 62 -0.39 13.17 1.91
C THR A 62 -1.15 12.01 2.54
N ALA A 63 -2.48 12.00 2.46
CA ALA A 63 -3.30 10.89 2.97
C ALA A 63 -2.96 9.56 2.27
N VAL A 64 -2.79 9.57 0.94
CA VAL A 64 -2.35 8.40 0.17
C VAL A 64 -1.00 7.87 0.65
N PHE A 65 -0.02 8.75 0.84
CA PHE A 65 1.30 8.34 1.35
C PHE A 65 1.20 7.69 2.72
N ASN A 66 0.37 8.22 3.62
CA ASN A 66 0.17 7.65 4.95
C ASN A 66 -0.49 6.27 4.88
N LEU A 67 -1.52 6.11 4.05
CA LEU A 67 -2.21 4.84 3.85
C LEU A 67 -1.28 3.76 3.26
N PHE A 68 -0.51 4.08 2.21
CA PHE A 68 0.47 3.14 1.66
C PHE A 68 1.61 2.83 2.62
N LYS A 69 2.08 3.81 3.38
CA LYS A 69 3.07 3.60 4.44
C LYS A 69 2.53 2.66 5.51
N HIS A 70 1.26 2.82 5.91
CA HIS A 70 0.61 1.95 6.89
C HIS A 70 0.58 0.49 6.40
N LEU A 71 0.16 0.26 5.15
CA LEU A 71 0.19 -1.06 4.53
C LEU A 71 1.60 -1.67 4.52
N ALA A 72 2.60 -0.89 4.10
CA ALA A 72 3.99 -1.36 4.06
C ALA A 72 4.48 -1.78 5.45
N VAL A 73 4.21 -0.98 6.49
CA VAL A 73 4.60 -1.29 7.88
C VAL A 73 3.93 -2.56 8.40
N LEU A 74 2.66 -2.80 8.08
CA LEU A 74 1.91 -3.95 8.59
C LEU A 74 2.15 -5.24 7.80
N LEU A 75 2.32 -5.15 6.48
CA LEU A 75 2.38 -6.31 5.60
C LEU A 75 3.81 -6.79 5.35
N SER A 76 4.81 -5.91 5.32
CA SER A 76 6.21 -6.31 5.03
C SER A 76 6.80 -7.29 6.06
N PRO A 77 6.50 -7.18 7.37
CA PRO A 77 6.95 -8.19 8.35
C PRO A 77 6.21 -9.53 8.26
N ARG A 78 5.14 -9.62 7.45
CA ARG A 78 4.26 -10.79 7.33
C ARG A 78 4.45 -11.52 6.01
N TYR A 79 4.68 -10.79 4.93
CA TYR A 79 4.63 -11.33 3.57
C TYR A 79 5.85 -10.95 2.73
N HIS A 80 6.17 -11.80 1.75
CA HIS A 80 7.06 -11.48 0.65
C HIS A 80 6.45 -11.91 -0.69
N LEU A 81 6.79 -11.22 -1.78
CA LEU A 81 6.30 -11.54 -3.11
C LEU A 81 6.96 -12.81 -3.68
N VAL A 82 6.15 -13.66 -4.32
CA VAL A 82 6.57 -14.89 -5.03
C VAL A 82 6.03 -14.94 -6.46
#